data_AF-A0A6C0B1T2-F1
#
_entry.id   AF-A0A6C0B1T2-F1
#
_cell.length_a   1.000
_cell.length_b   1.000
_cell.length_c   1.000
_cell.angle_alpha   90.00
_cell.angle_beta   90.00
_cell.angle_gamma   90.00
#
_symmetry.space_group_name_H-M   'P 1'
#
loop_
_entity.id
_entity.type
_entity.pdbx_description
1 polymer ?
#
loop_
_entity_poly.entity_id
_entity_poly.type
_entity_poly.pdbx_seq_one_letter_code
_entity_poly.pdbx_strand_id
1 'polypeptide(L)'
;MANIFTLENVADFSEKLNIDELYERKRQHDLNQLALYNKLLNRIHVRIKTTARQKIDEQFCWFVVPEIMIGVPKYNQAACIAYLVDKLKENGFLVQYIHPNTLMISWKHFVPSYVRSEIKKKTGIILDEHGNQVGDKNEEENSHLLENNIFNKKEAVTSSAKLQNQNQKKFTPITSYKPMGNLVYNDELLTTLENKFS
;
A
#
# COMPACT_ATOMS: atom_id res chain seq x y z
N MET A 1 -26.57 43.11 16.04
CA MET A 1 -27.90 43.48 16.57
C MET A 1 -28.15 42.61 17.79
N ALA A 2 -28.17 43.21 18.98
CA ALA A 2 -28.50 42.50 20.21
C ALA A 2 -30.03 42.40 20.31
N ASN A 3 -30.55 41.18 20.36
CA ASN A 3 -31.97 40.93 20.58
C ASN A 3 -32.23 40.76 22.08
N ILE A 4 -33.41 41.12 22.56
CA ILE A 4 -33.75 41.05 23.99
C ILE A 4 -33.58 39.64 24.59
N PHE A 5 -33.76 38.59 23.78
CA PHE A 5 -33.52 37.19 24.16
C PHE A 5 -32.04 36.76 24.21
N THR A 6 -31.13 37.56 23.66
CA THR A 6 -29.67 37.28 23.69
C THR A 6 -28.97 37.92 24.88
N LEU A 7 -29.66 38.80 25.62
CA LEU A 7 -29.11 39.53 26.77
C LEU A 7 -29.26 38.77 28.10
N GLU A 8 -30.06 37.71 28.13
CA GLU A 8 -30.40 36.97 29.36
C GLU A 8 -29.33 35.94 29.77
N ASN A 9 -28.38 35.63 28.88
CA ASN A 9 -27.37 34.60 29.13
C ASN A 9 -26.07 35.16 29.75
N VAL A 10 -26.19 35.99 30.78
CA VAL A 10 -25.03 36.59 31.51
C VAL A 10 -24.52 35.63 32.60
N ALA A 11 -25.32 34.64 33.00
CA ALA A 11 -24.97 33.69 34.06
C ALA A 11 -23.87 32.69 33.67
N ASP A 12 -23.66 32.46 32.37
CA ASP A 12 -22.67 31.52 31.81
C ASP A 12 -21.50 32.24 31.11
N PHE A 13 -21.29 33.52 31.47
CA PHE A 13 -20.22 34.33 30.89
C PHE A 13 -18.87 33.98 31.52
N SER A 14 -18.04 33.25 30.78
CA SER A 14 -16.60 33.11 31.04
C SER A 14 -15.83 34.16 30.23
N GLU A 15 -14.93 34.91 30.87
CA GLU A 15 -14.04 35.87 30.20
C GLU A 15 -13.11 35.18 29.18
N LYS A 16 -12.79 33.90 29.41
CA LYS A 16 -12.00 33.07 28.50
C LYS A 16 -12.86 31.96 27.94
N LEU A 17 -13.10 32.01 26.63
CA LEU A 17 -13.78 30.97 25.87
C LEU A 17 -12.79 29.86 25.51
N ASN A 18 -13.16 28.59 25.77
CA ASN A 18 -12.38 27.46 25.28
C ASN A 18 -12.58 27.32 23.77
N ILE A 19 -11.51 27.50 23.00
CA ILE A 19 -11.55 27.44 21.54
C ILE A 19 -11.90 26.02 21.06
N ASP A 20 -11.55 24.98 21.83
CA ASP A 20 -11.81 23.58 21.45
C ASP A 20 -13.31 23.24 21.48
N GLU A 21 -14.08 23.83 22.39
CA GLU A 21 -15.54 23.61 22.47
C GLU A 21 -16.26 24.07 21.21
N LEU A 22 -15.69 25.03 20.49
CA LEU A 22 -16.22 25.49 19.21
C LEU A 22 -16.16 24.42 18.11
N TYR A 23 -15.25 23.45 18.25
CA TYR A 23 -15.07 22.36 17.30
C TYR A 23 -15.82 21.08 17.64
N GLU A 24 -16.43 20.98 18.83
CA GLU A 24 -17.07 19.73 19.28
C GLU A 24 -18.22 19.30 18.36
N ARG A 25 -19.01 20.26 17.84
CA ARG A 25 -20.06 19.96 16.84
C ARG A 25 -19.50 19.39 15.54
N LYS A 26 -18.36 19.92 15.07
CA LYS A 26 -17.69 19.41 13.87
C LYS A 26 -17.13 18.02 14.11
N ARG A 27 -16.46 17.81 15.24
CA ARG A 27 -15.96 16.51 15.66
C ARG A 27 -17.06 15.46 15.71
N GLN A 28 -18.20 15.78 16.32
CA GLN A 28 -19.34 14.87 16.37
C GLN A 28 -19.86 14.52 14.97
N HIS A 29 -19.92 15.50 14.07
CA HIS A 29 -20.30 15.27 12.68
C HIS A 29 -19.32 14.30 11.97
N ASP A 30 -18.02 14.51 12.12
CA ASP A 30 -16.99 13.69 11.50
C ASP A 30 -17.01 12.24 12.06
N LEU A 31 -17.21 12.08 13.37
CA LEU A 31 -17.40 10.77 14.01
C LEU A 31 -18.64 10.04 13.49
N ASN A 32 -19.76 10.75 13.33
CA ASN A 32 -20.99 10.18 12.78
C ASN A 32 -20.80 9.73 11.32
N GLN A 33 -20.07 10.52 10.52
CA GLN A 33 -19.74 10.20 9.13
C GLN A 33 -18.85 8.95 9.04
N LEU A 34 -17.82 8.85 9.89
CA LEU A 34 -16.97 7.67 10.00
C LEU A 34 -17.77 6.43 10.39
N ALA A 35 -18.67 6.56 11.37
CA ALA A 35 -19.55 5.46 11.80
C ALA A 35 -20.45 4.98 10.64
N LEU A 36 -20.97 5.89 9.82
CA LEU A 36 -21.74 5.56 8.63
C LEU A 36 -20.91 4.81 7.60
N TYR A 37 -19.69 5.27 7.33
CA TYR A 37 -18.80 4.62 6.37
C TYR A 37 -18.44 3.21 6.81
N ASN A 38 -18.18 3.01 8.10
CA ASN A 38 -17.94 1.68 8.67
C ASN A 38 -19.15 0.75 8.54
N LYS A 39 -20.37 1.26 8.66
CA LYS A 39 -21.59 0.47 8.40
C LYS A 39 -21.67 0.00 6.95
N LEU A 40 -21.37 0.87 5.99
CA LEU A 40 -21.29 0.47 4.57
C LEU A 40 -20.19 -0.55 4.32
N LEU A 41 -19.01 -0.35 4.89
CA LEU A 41 -17.89 -1.28 4.78
C LEU A 41 -18.27 -2.69 5.28
N ASN A 42 -18.96 -2.77 6.42
CA ASN A 42 -19.46 -4.04 6.93
C ASN A 42 -20.47 -4.68 5.96
N ARG A 43 -21.36 -3.90 5.36
CA ARG A 43 -22.32 -4.41 4.34
C ARG A 43 -21.58 -4.98 3.13
N ILE A 44 -20.50 -4.35 2.68
CA ILE A 44 -19.64 -4.86 1.61
C ILE A 44 -19.00 -6.19 2.03
N HIS A 45 -18.41 -6.27 3.23
CA HIS A 45 -17.82 -7.52 3.73
C HIS A 45 -18.83 -8.67 3.80
N VAL A 46 -20.05 -8.40 4.25
CA VAL A 46 -21.14 -9.39 4.23
C VAL A 46 -21.46 -9.83 2.80
N ARG A 47 -21.57 -8.88 1.86
CA ARG A 47 -21.81 -9.19 0.44
C ARG A 47 -20.71 -10.05 -0.19
N ILE A 48 -19.45 -9.74 0.10
CA ILE A 48 -18.28 -10.54 -0.34
C ILE A 48 -18.41 -11.97 0.20
N LYS A 49 -18.62 -12.13 1.51
CA LYS A 49 -18.77 -13.44 2.15
C LYS A 49 -19.94 -14.25 1.57
N THR A 50 -21.08 -13.60 1.34
CA THR A 50 -22.24 -14.25 0.72
C THR A 50 -21.95 -14.68 -0.70
N THR A 51 -21.31 -13.82 -1.52
CA THR A 51 -20.97 -14.12 -2.91
C THR A 51 -20.02 -15.31 -3.00
N ALA A 52 -18.95 -15.30 -2.20
CA ALA A 52 -17.97 -16.38 -2.15
C ALA A 52 -18.58 -17.74 -1.72
N ARG A 53 -19.64 -17.71 -0.91
CA ARG A 53 -20.38 -18.93 -0.51
C ARG A 53 -21.33 -19.45 -1.60
N GLN A 54 -21.91 -18.54 -2.38
CA GLN A 54 -22.88 -18.90 -3.42
C GLN A 54 -22.21 -19.42 -4.69
N LYS A 55 -21.06 -18.84 -5.06
CA LYS A 55 -20.35 -19.17 -6.29
C LYS A 55 -18.88 -19.43 -5.99
N ILE A 56 -18.45 -20.67 -6.22
CA ILE A 56 -17.06 -21.10 -5.97
C ILE A 56 -16.12 -20.58 -7.06
N ASP A 57 -16.60 -20.52 -8.30
CA ASP A 57 -15.80 -20.16 -9.48
C ASP A 57 -15.64 -18.63 -9.68
N GLU A 58 -16.55 -17.84 -9.10
CA GLU A 58 -16.51 -16.38 -9.20
C GLU A 58 -15.89 -15.75 -7.93
N GLN A 59 -14.66 -15.26 -8.03
CA GLN A 59 -13.96 -14.56 -6.94
C GLN A 59 -14.00 -13.03 -7.09
N PHE A 60 -15.18 -12.50 -7.46
CA PHE A 60 -15.44 -11.07 -7.53
C PHE A 60 -16.88 -10.74 -7.10
N CYS A 61 -17.13 -9.48 -6.76
CA CYS A 61 -18.44 -8.99 -6.33
C CYS A 61 -18.64 -7.55 -6.83
N TRP A 62 -19.87 -7.26 -7.23
CA TRP A 62 -20.32 -5.92 -7.58
C TRP A 62 -21.09 -5.32 -6.41
N PHE A 63 -20.74 -4.10 -6.03
CA PHE A 63 -21.41 -3.38 -4.98
C PHE A 63 -21.79 -1.98 -5.43
N VAL A 64 -23.10 -1.68 -5.36
CA VAL A 64 -23.62 -0.34 -5.66
C VAL A 64 -23.65 0.45 -4.36
N VAL A 65 -22.92 1.56 -4.32
CA VAL A 65 -22.89 2.49 -3.20
C VAL A 65 -24.13 3.39 -3.28
N PRO A 66 -25.00 3.43 -2.26
CA PRO A 66 -26.16 4.31 -2.24
C PRO A 66 -25.79 5.78 -2.52
N GLU A 67 -26.59 6.48 -3.31
CA GLU A 67 -26.43 7.91 -3.57
C GLU A 67 -26.94 8.77 -2.42
N ILE A 68 -27.96 8.28 -1.72
CA ILE A 68 -28.58 8.93 -0.56
C ILE A 68 -28.70 7.95 0.60
N MET A 69 -28.61 8.47 1.82
CA MET A 69 -28.77 7.71 3.06
C MET A 69 -29.92 8.33 3.87
N ILE A 70 -31.01 7.57 4.04
CA ILE A 70 -32.19 8.02 4.79
C ILE A 70 -31.77 8.34 6.23
N GLY A 71 -32.19 9.51 6.72
CA GLY A 71 -31.88 9.97 8.09
C GLY A 71 -30.50 10.63 8.24
N VAL A 72 -29.74 10.80 7.16
CA VAL A 72 -28.42 11.45 7.20
C VAL A 72 -28.46 12.71 6.33
N PRO A 73 -28.44 13.91 6.95
CA PRO A 73 -28.38 15.14 6.17
C PRO A 73 -27.03 15.25 5.47
N LYS A 74 -27.01 15.74 4.22
CA LYS A 74 -25.79 16.04 3.44
C LYS A 74 -24.80 14.87 3.32
N TYR A 75 -25.29 13.68 2.96
CA TYR A 75 -24.42 12.54 2.69
C TYR A 75 -23.49 12.82 1.50
N ASN A 76 -22.17 12.71 1.72
CA ASN A 76 -21.16 12.83 0.68
C ASN A 76 -20.77 11.45 0.13
N GLN A 77 -21.36 11.08 -1.00
CA GLN A 77 -21.12 9.80 -1.64
C GLN A 77 -19.67 9.65 -2.12
N ALA A 78 -19.08 10.68 -2.74
CA ALA A 78 -17.73 10.62 -3.28
C ALA A 78 -16.69 10.34 -2.18
N ALA A 79 -16.81 11.04 -1.04
CA ALA A 79 -15.95 10.79 0.11
C ALA A 79 -16.16 9.40 0.73
N CYS A 80 -17.39 8.87 0.68
CA CYS A 80 -17.68 7.50 1.13
C CYS A 80 -17.01 6.47 0.20
N ILE A 81 -17.13 6.64 -1.11
CA ILE A 81 -16.50 5.77 -2.10
C ILE A 81 -14.99 5.75 -1.91
N ALA A 82 -14.35 6.92 -1.78
CA ALA A 82 -12.92 7.04 -1.54
C ALA A 82 -12.49 6.26 -0.29
N TYR A 83 -13.19 6.48 0.84
CA TYR A 83 -12.93 5.75 2.08
C TYR A 83 -13.07 4.23 1.92
N LEU A 84 -14.13 3.76 1.24
CA LEU A 84 -14.35 2.33 1.02
C LEU A 84 -13.26 1.72 0.15
N VAL A 85 -12.86 2.41 -0.92
CA VAL A 85 -11.78 1.95 -1.81
C VAL A 85 -10.48 1.82 -1.04
N ASP A 86 -10.11 2.82 -0.25
CA ASP A 86 -8.87 2.81 0.54
C ASP A 86 -8.87 1.66 1.56
N LYS A 87 -9.97 1.49 2.31
CA LYS A 87 -10.07 0.40 3.31
C LYS A 87 -10.11 -0.99 2.70
N LEU A 88 -10.70 -1.16 1.53
CA LEU A 88 -10.70 -2.45 0.85
C LEU A 88 -9.33 -2.77 0.25
N LYS A 89 -8.60 -1.76 -0.25
CA LYS A 89 -7.21 -1.92 -0.72
C LYS A 89 -6.26 -2.25 0.42
N GLU A 90 -6.38 -1.58 1.57
CA GLU A 90 -5.63 -1.91 2.79
C GLU A 90 -5.84 -3.38 3.20
N ASN A 91 -7.04 -3.93 2.98
CA ASN A 91 -7.36 -5.33 3.25
C ASN A 91 -6.87 -6.31 2.15
N GLY A 92 -6.17 -5.85 1.12
CA GLY A 92 -5.61 -6.68 0.04
C GLY A 92 -6.59 -7.02 -1.09
N PHE A 93 -7.79 -6.41 -1.12
CA PHE A 93 -8.71 -6.59 -2.24
C PHE A 93 -8.33 -5.72 -3.43
N LEU A 94 -8.54 -6.25 -4.63
CA LEU A 94 -8.46 -5.47 -5.87
C LEU A 94 -9.80 -4.76 -6.06
N VAL A 95 -9.78 -3.42 -6.05
CA VAL A 95 -11.01 -2.61 -6.18
C VAL A 95 -10.91 -1.65 -7.35
N GLN A 96 -11.93 -1.67 -8.19
CA GLN A 96 -12.09 -0.76 -9.32
C GLN A 96 -13.42 -0.02 -9.21
N TYR A 97 -13.36 1.30 -9.37
CA TYR A 97 -14.54 2.15 -9.41
C TYR A 97 -15.08 2.26 -10.84
N ILE A 98 -16.39 2.06 -10.98
CA ILE A 98 -17.14 2.20 -12.23
C ILE A 98 -18.24 3.23 -12.02
N HIS A 99 -18.24 4.27 -12.85
CA HIS A 99 -19.23 5.33 -12.83
C HIS A 99 -20.65 4.78 -13.05
N PRO A 100 -21.68 5.25 -12.31
CA PRO A 100 -21.66 6.39 -11.38
C PRO A 100 -21.38 6.09 -9.90
N ASN A 101 -21.57 4.86 -9.44
CA ASN A 101 -21.57 4.54 -8.01
C ASN A 101 -21.22 3.07 -7.71
N THR A 102 -20.65 2.36 -8.69
CA THR A 102 -20.44 0.92 -8.61
C THR A 102 -18.98 0.61 -8.30
N LEU A 103 -18.77 -0.33 -7.38
CA LEU A 103 -17.47 -0.88 -7.04
C LEU A 103 -17.39 -2.32 -7.50
N MET A 104 -16.39 -2.62 -8.32
CA MET A 104 -15.95 -3.98 -8.58
C MET A 104 -14.91 -4.35 -7.53
N ILE A 105 -15.13 -5.45 -6.82
CA ILE A 105 -14.23 -5.95 -5.78
C ILE A 105 -13.84 -7.37 -6.14
N SER A 106 -12.55 -7.66 -6.26
CA SER A 106 -12.03 -8.99 -6.57
C SER A 106 -10.98 -9.45 -5.57
N TRP A 107 -10.97 -10.76 -5.33
CA TRP A 107 -9.96 -11.48 -4.55
C TRP A 107 -9.41 -12.69 -5.31
N LYS A 108 -9.55 -12.68 -6.65
CA LYS A 108 -9.08 -13.78 -7.52
C LYS A 108 -7.56 -13.93 -7.52
N HIS A 109 -6.84 -12.84 -7.27
CA HIS A 109 -5.37 -12.82 -7.20
C HIS A 109 -4.83 -13.44 -5.90
N PHE A 110 -5.67 -13.67 -4.90
CA PHE A 110 -5.23 -14.17 -3.60
C PHE A 110 -5.09 -15.70 -3.61
N VAL A 111 -3.90 -16.20 -3.27
CA VAL A 111 -3.61 -17.63 -3.20
C VAL A 111 -3.86 -18.16 -1.77
N PRO A 112 -4.83 -19.07 -1.56
CA PRO A 112 -5.13 -19.59 -0.24
C PRO A 112 -3.97 -20.36 0.40
N SER A 113 -3.87 -20.32 1.73
CA SER A 113 -2.79 -20.99 2.47
C SER A 113 -2.70 -22.50 2.16
N TYR A 114 -3.83 -23.20 1.98
CA TYR A 114 -3.81 -24.63 1.68
C TYR A 114 -3.13 -24.92 0.34
N VAL A 115 -3.36 -24.09 -0.68
CA VAL A 115 -2.70 -24.21 -1.99
C VAL A 115 -1.20 -23.95 -1.85
N ARG A 116 -0.81 -22.90 -1.12
CA ARG A 116 0.60 -22.57 -0.87
C ARG A 116 1.34 -23.70 -0.17
N SER A 117 0.72 -24.33 0.83
CA SER A 117 1.30 -25.48 1.54
C SER A 117 1.49 -26.68 0.63
N GLU A 118 0.52 -26.99 -0.23
CA GLU A 118 0.62 -28.11 -1.16
C GLU A 118 1.68 -27.88 -2.25
N ILE A 119 1.79 -26.66 -2.77
CA ILE A 119 2.86 -26.32 -3.72
C ILE A 119 4.23 -26.45 -3.05
N LYS A 120 4.40 -25.88 -1.85
CA LYS A 120 5.66 -26.00 -1.10
C LYS A 120 6.07 -27.45 -0.87
N LYS A 121 5.14 -28.36 -0.54
CA LYS A 121 5.44 -29.79 -0.38
C LYS A 121 5.88 -30.45 -1.68
N LYS A 122 5.29 -30.09 -2.81
CA LYS A 122 5.54 -30.71 -4.12
C LYS A 122 6.77 -30.18 -4.82
N THR A 123 6.99 -28.86 -4.77
CA THR A 123 8.05 -28.19 -5.54
C THR A 123 9.17 -27.64 -4.67
N GLY A 124 9.01 -27.60 -3.35
CA GLY A 124 9.97 -26.97 -2.43
C GLY A 124 9.95 -25.43 -2.45
N ILE A 125 9.16 -24.82 -3.34
CA ILE A 125 9.12 -23.37 -3.53
C ILE A 125 8.17 -22.74 -2.50
N ILE A 126 8.63 -21.68 -1.83
CA ILE A 126 7.80 -20.87 -0.94
C ILE A 126 7.13 -19.79 -1.78
N LEU A 127 5.80 -19.67 -1.69
CA LEU A 127 5.00 -18.70 -2.43
C LEU A 127 4.37 -17.67 -1.49
N ASP A 128 4.27 -16.44 -1.98
CA ASP A 128 3.56 -15.33 -1.34
C ASP A 128 2.04 -15.40 -1.60
N GLU A 129 1.28 -14.56 -0.90
CA GLU A 129 -0.18 -14.40 -1.03
C GLU A 129 -0.63 -14.02 -2.44
N HIS A 130 0.25 -13.33 -3.17
CA HIS A 130 0.05 -12.92 -4.56
C HIS A 130 0.58 -13.93 -5.59
N GLY A 131 1.12 -15.07 -5.16
CA GLY A 131 1.68 -16.10 -6.04
C GLY A 131 3.12 -15.85 -6.50
N ASN A 132 3.81 -14.87 -5.92
CA ASN A 132 5.23 -14.62 -6.19
C ASN A 132 6.10 -15.61 -5.40
N GLN A 133 7.22 -16.07 -5.97
CA GLN A 133 8.16 -16.93 -5.26
C GLN A 133 8.94 -16.11 -4.22
N VAL A 134 8.87 -16.53 -2.96
CA VAL A 134 9.64 -15.98 -1.85
C VAL A 134 10.85 -16.88 -1.64
N GLY A 135 11.87 -16.69 -2.48
CA GLY A 135 13.16 -17.37 -2.44
C GLY A 135 14.22 -16.42 -2.97
N ASP A 136 15.44 -16.49 -2.42
CA ASP A 136 16.54 -15.52 -2.54
C ASP A 136 16.64 -14.81 -3.89
N LYS A 137 16.01 -13.63 -4.00
CA LYS A 137 16.29 -12.65 -5.05
C LYS A 137 17.58 -11.88 -4.72
N ASN A 138 18.70 -12.59 -4.60
CA ASN A 138 20.03 -11.96 -4.61
C ASN A 138 20.68 -11.96 -6.01
N GLU A 139 20.03 -12.53 -7.02
CA GLU A 139 20.52 -12.47 -8.40
C GLU A 139 19.31 -12.19 -9.32
N GLU A 140 19.43 -11.19 -10.21
CA GLU A 140 18.57 -10.97 -11.40
C GLU A 140 17.40 -9.95 -11.43
N GLU A 141 17.35 -8.88 -10.63
CA GLU A 141 16.39 -7.76 -10.89
C GLU A 141 17.04 -6.36 -10.93
N ASN A 142 18.06 -6.18 -11.77
CA ASN A 142 18.64 -4.85 -12.07
C ASN A 142 18.56 -4.42 -13.55
N SER A 143 17.70 -5.02 -14.38
CA SER A 143 17.67 -4.71 -15.82
C SER A 143 16.39 -4.05 -16.37
N HIS A 144 15.33 -3.80 -15.60
CA HIS A 144 14.06 -3.32 -16.18
C HIS A 144 13.42 -2.07 -15.54
N LEU A 145 14.18 -1.23 -14.81
CA LEU A 145 13.64 -0.02 -14.17
C LEU A 145 14.30 1.31 -14.63
N LEU A 146 14.91 1.34 -15.83
CA LEU A 146 15.68 2.51 -16.31
C LEU A 146 15.16 3.17 -17.59
N GLU A 147 13.84 3.24 -17.84
CA GLU A 147 13.38 3.92 -19.06
C GLU A 147 12.27 4.98 -18.96
N ASN A 148 11.81 5.39 -17.76
CA ASN A 148 10.68 6.33 -17.67
C ASN A 148 10.93 7.69 -16.98
N ASN A 149 12.17 8.16 -16.81
CA ASN A 149 12.41 9.46 -16.13
C ASN A 149 13.40 10.40 -16.87
N ILE A 150 13.33 10.51 -18.20
CA ILE A 150 14.15 11.42 -19.02
C ILE A 150 13.36 12.64 -19.55
N PHE A 151 12.28 13.07 -18.87
CA PHE A 151 11.65 14.36 -19.18
C PHE A 151 11.28 15.08 -17.88
N ASN A 152 12.23 15.84 -17.34
CA ASN A 152 12.03 17.13 -16.68
C ASN A 152 13.34 17.59 -16.00
N LYS A 153 14.17 18.35 -16.73
CA LYS A 153 15.24 19.14 -16.11
C LYS A 153 15.55 20.43 -16.88
N LYS A 154 14.92 21.51 -16.45
CA LYS A 154 15.40 22.91 -16.34
C LYS A 154 14.52 23.50 -15.22
N GLU A 155 14.95 24.16 -14.14
CA GLU A 155 16.03 25.13 -13.84
C GLU A 155 16.36 24.99 -12.32
N ALA A 156 17.62 25.01 -11.86
CA ALA A 156 18.32 26.16 -11.21
C ALA A 156 17.53 26.75 -9.99
N VAL A 157 17.96 26.85 -8.72
CA VAL A 157 19.23 27.29 -8.11
C VAL A 157 19.15 27.18 -6.55
N THR A 158 20.27 26.80 -5.91
CA THR A 158 20.82 27.12 -4.56
C THR A 158 20.03 26.88 -3.26
N SER A 159 20.58 25.99 -2.39
CA SER A 159 21.15 26.36 -1.08
C SER A 159 21.76 25.17 -0.31
N SER A 160 23.07 25.25 -0.11
CA SER A 160 23.86 24.82 1.07
C SER A 160 23.26 23.88 2.14
N ALA A 161 23.88 22.71 2.33
CA ALA A 161 24.25 22.18 3.66
C ALA A 161 25.27 21.04 3.54
N LYS A 162 26.34 21.13 4.36
CA LYS A 162 27.39 20.13 4.53
C LYS A 162 26.86 18.89 5.27
N LEU A 163 27.26 17.70 4.84
CA LEU A 163 27.22 16.48 5.67
C LEU A 163 28.50 15.66 5.46
N GLN A 164 29.04 15.23 6.58
CA GLN A 164 30.37 14.69 6.77
C GLN A 164 30.46 13.23 6.29
N ASN A 165 31.51 12.93 5.53
CA ASN A 165 31.87 11.59 5.09
C ASN A 165 32.20 10.68 6.29
N GLN A 166 31.41 9.63 6.49
CA GLN A 166 31.87 8.42 7.16
C GLN A 166 32.20 7.36 6.10
N ASN A 167 33.43 6.85 6.17
CA ASN A 167 34.00 5.84 5.30
C ASN A 167 33.10 4.58 5.20
N GLN A 168 32.35 4.45 4.10
CA GLN A 168 31.80 3.16 3.71
C GLN A 168 32.92 2.34 3.05
N LYS A 169 33.32 1.24 3.70
CA LYS A 169 34.22 0.26 3.09
C LYS A 169 33.54 -0.30 1.84
N LYS A 170 34.06 0.02 0.65
CA LYS A 170 33.66 -0.62 -0.61
C LYS A 170 34.02 -2.10 -0.53
N PHE A 171 33.01 -2.96 -0.47
CA PHE A 171 33.19 -4.39 -0.63
C PHE A 171 33.28 -4.71 -2.13
N THR A 172 34.39 -5.29 -2.55
CA THR A 172 34.51 -5.87 -3.89
C THR A 172 33.87 -7.27 -3.89
N PRO A 173 33.10 -7.64 -4.92
CA PRO A 173 32.53 -8.97 -5.03
C PRO A 173 33.65 -10.02 -5.03
N ILE A 174 33.45 -11.10 -4.28
CA ILE A 174 34.39 -12.22 -4.09
C ILE A 174 34.88 -12.82 -5.42
N THR A 175 34.07 -12.75 -6.47
CA THR A 175 34.41 -13.20 -7.83
C THR A 175 35.49 -12.37 -8.51
N SER A 176 35.74 -11.14 -8.04
CA SER A 176 36.78 -10.25 -8.58
C SER A 176 38.10 -10.30 -7.81
N TYR A 177 38.20 -11.17 -6.79
CA TYR A 177 39.41 -11.27 -5.98
C TYR A 177 40.54 -11.97 -6.74
N LYS A 178 41.52 -11.18 -7.19
CA LYS A 178 42.79 -11.72 -7.72
C LYS A 178 43.84 -11.65 -6.59
N PRO A 179 44.33 -12.79 -6.05
CA PRO A 179 45.31 -12.77 -4.97
C PRO A 179 46.61 -12.12 -5.46
N MET A 180 47.00 -11.01 -4.83
CA MET A 180 48.28 -10.36 -5.12
C MET A 180 49.38 -11.01 -4.29
N GLY A 181 50.09 -11.93 -4.91
CA GLY A 181 51.25 -12.62 -4.35
C GLY A 181 51.87 -13.51 -5.43
N ASN A 182 53.17 -13.77 -5.35
CA ASN A 182 53.86 -14.65 -6.29
C ASN A 182 53.48 -16.11 -6.00
N LEU A 183 52.23 -16.49 -6.29
CA LEU A 183 51.71 -17.84 -6.05
C LEU A 183 52.30 -18.82 -7.06
N VAL A 184 52.81 -19.95 -6.55
CA VAL A 184 53.44 -21.04 -7.32
C VAL A 184 52.44 -21.71 -8.28
N TYR A 185 51.14 -21.62 -7.99
CA TYR A 185 50.07 -22.14 -8.82
C TYR A 185 49.06 -21.03 -9.10
N ASN A 186 49.13 -20.45 -10.30
CA ASN A 186 48.14 -19.51 -10.83
C ASN A 186 47.24 -20.21 -11.85
N ASP A 187 46.03 -19.68 -12.07
CA ASP A 187 45.08 -20.23 -13.04
C ASP A 187 45.69 -20.28 -14.47
N GLU A 188 46.64 -19.41 -14.77
CA GLU A 188 47.39 -19.40 -16.04
C GLU A 188 48.32 -20.63 -16.19
N LEU A 189 48.91 -21.14 -15.09
CA LEU A 189 49.69 -22.40 -15.11
C LEU A 189 48.78 -23.62 -15.25
N LEU A 190 47.61 -23.60 -14.61
CA LEU A 190 46.66 -24.71 -14.68
C LEU A 190 46.07 -24.86 -16.09
N THR A 191 45.72 -23.74 -16.72
CA THR A 191 45.23 -23.71 -18.11
C THR A 191 46.31 -24.14 -19.11
N THR A 192 47.58 -23.80 -18.90
CA THR A 192 48.68 -24.29 -19.76
C THR A 192 48.99 -25.76 -19.56
N LEU A 193 48.79 -26.32 -18.37
CA LEU A 193 48.86 -27.77 -18.14
C LEU A 193 47.70 -28.50 -18.81
N GLU A 194 46.47 -28.00 -18.66
CA GLU A 194 45.28 -28.58 -19.28
C GLU A 194 45.40 -28.66 -20.81
N ASN A 195 45.90 -27.59 -21.44
CA ASN A 195 46.14 -27.55 -22.88
C ASN A 195 47.28 -28.47 -23.37
N LYS A 196 48.10 -29.03 -22.47
CA LYS A 196 49.11 -30.04 -22.81
C LYS A 196 48.60 -31.48 -22.70
N PHE A 197 47.48 -31.68 -22.00
CA PHE A 197 46.87 -32.99 -21.81
C PHE A 197 45.65 -33.24 -22.72
N SER A 198 45.15 -32.21 -23.42
CA SER A 198 44.35 -32.34 -24.65
C SER A 198 45.25 -32.43 -25.88
#